data_AF-K0RAK6-F1
#
_entry.id   AF-K0RAK6-F1
#
_cell.length_a   1.000
_cell.length_b   1.000
_cell.length_c   1.000
_cell.angle_alpha   90.00
_cell.angle_beta   90.00
_cell.angle_gamma   90.00
#
_symmetry.space_group_name_H-M   'P 1'
#
loop_
_entity.id
_entity.type
_entity.pdbx_description
1 polymer ?
#
loop_
_entity_poly.entity_id
_entity_poly.type
_entity_poly.pdbx_seq_one_letter_code
_entity_poly.pdbx_strand_id
1 'polypeptide(L)'
;MKICGECGHELDRDCFSNKQWQLPKQKRRCRKCVDKRKASAVARAELETVDGRKEPQPPPAQLTEGDARAESSPEGHNNTDNDEICSICLDVYDKPVQLPCGHSFCEVCLNGWHKKSMFDVQQARNCPVCRHRAKPSKEIISQLHALSIAVTALEEGDEQFDEWKGKQEHLTLSLLKMGHTEDEIVDMVQEYHDSPNLLPNVITEAAGKNDAQTILDWLGSPVDEGKLTFVCLGVTILHIAALRGHKELATLLLQHGAAVDVFDSDGLPPIVRVLMKHVKESRGIVDETVTLLYEWGASLEHHLPGRRGAIVDAFLQALPMFLDKLVRRRCEIINLNQRRDLIGQTCIVEKYIAKKDRYKVTTEHAHETFLVGRDNLKRRDRTPDDPGYYITFEDGECKRHTFASNGECQEFVRSLKSG
;
A
#
# COMPACT_ATOMS: atom_id res chain seq x y z
N MET A 1 -31.44 -23.52 24.15
CA MET A 1 -31.13 -24.29 22.93
C MET A 1 -30.99 -23.32 21.76
N LYS A 2 -29.98 -23.46 20.91
CA LYS A 2 -29.79 -22.63 19.72
C LYS A 2 -29.91 -23.52 18.49
N ILE A 3 -30.46 -22.99 17.41
CA ILE A 3 -30.74 -23.75 16.18
C ILE A 3 -29.89 -23.23 15.03
N CYS A 4 -29.50 -24.16 14.15
CA CYS A 4 -28.82 -23.88 12.89
C CYS A 4 -29.71 -22.99 12.02
N GLY A 5 -29.16 -21.90 11.50
CA GLY A 5 -29.87 -20.97 10.62
C GLY A 5 -30.14 -21.50 9.20
N GLU A 6 -29.57 -22.67 8.84
CA GLU A 6 -29.72 -23.26 7.50
C GLU A 6 -30.58 -24.52 7.50
N CYS A 7 -30.35 -25.46 8.42
CA CYS A 7 -31.15 -26.70 8.48
C CYS A 7 -32.12 -26.78 9.67
N GLY A 8 -32.16 -25.77 10.54
CA GLY A 8 -33.06 -25.75 11.71
C GLY A 8 -32.71 -26.74 12.83
N HIS A 9 -31.70 -27.60 12.65
CA HIS A 9 -31.23 -28.55 13.65
C HIS A 9 -30.73 -27.87 14.93
N GLU A 10 -31.01 -28.49 16.07
CA GLU A 10 -30.56 -28.05 17.37
C GLU A 10 -29.04 -28.21 17.54
N LEU A 11 -28.38 -27.15 17.99
CA LEU A 11 -26.95 -27.07 18.17
C LEU A 11 -26.60 -27.38 19.63
N ASP A 12 -25.77 -28.40 19.84
CA ASP A 12 -25.19 -28.68 21.15
C ASP A 12 -24.19 -27.58 21.53
N ARG A 13 -24.14 -27.24 22.82
CA ARG A 13 -23.29 -26.18 23.38
C ARG A 13 -21.81 -26.48 23.19
N ASP A 14 -21.45 -27.76 23.12
CA ASP A 14 -20.07 -28.23 22.98
C ASP A 14 -19.59 -28.25 21.53
N CYS A 15 -20.47 -27.99 20.55
CA CYS A 15 -20.12 -27.98 19.13
C CYS A 15 -19.52 -26.63 18.63
N PHE A 16 -19.44 -25.60 19.48
CA PHE A 16 -19.07 -24.24 19.08
C PHE A 16 -18.15 -23.54 20.09
N SER A 17 -17.31 -22.62 19.64
CA SER A 17 -16.63 -21.70 20.55
C SER A 17 -17.63 -20.75 21.22
N ASN A 18 -17.34 -20.27 22.44
CA ASN A 18 -18.21 -19.33 23.19
C ASN A 18 -18.59 -18.07 22.38
N LYS A 19 -17.76 -17.65 21.41
CA LYS A 19 -18.06 -16.53 20.49
C LYS A 19 -19.10 -16.90 19.43
N GLN A 20 -19.00 -18.09 18.82
CA GLN A 20 -19.99 -18.60 17.86
C GLN A 20 -21.36 -18.82 18.51
N TRP A 21 -21.39 -19.17 19.80
CA TRP A 21 -22.64 -19.30 20.54
C TRP A 21 -23.42 -17.98 20.53
N GLN A 22 -22.76 -16.81 20.56
CA GLN A 22 -23.40 -15.49 20.64
C GLN A 22 -23.87 -14.90 19.30
N LEU A 23 -23.61 -15.56 18.16
CA LEU A 23 -24.04 -15.05 16.84
C LEU A 23 -25.57 -14.97 16.69
N PRO A 24 -26.12 -14.09 15.82
CA PRO A 24 -27.54 -14.11 15.46
C PRO A 24 -27.95 -15.44 14.80
N LYS A 25 -29.22 -15.86 14.95
CA LYS A 25 -29.74 -17.14 14.42
C LYS A 25 -29.40 -17.36 12.93
N GLN A 26 -29.48 -16.29 12.14
CA GLN A 26 -29.22 -16.31 10.69
C GLN A 26 -27.78 -16.68 10.31
N LYS A 27 -26.81 -16.46 11.22
CA LYS A 27 -25.37 -16.70 10.97
C LYS A 27 -24.85 -17.99 11.63
N ARG A 28 -25.67 -18.72 12.39
CA ARG A 28 -25.27 -20.00 13.01
C ARG A 28 -25.41 -21.15 12.02
N ARG A 29 -24.43 -22.07 11.97
CA ARG A 29 -24.44 -23.25 11.08
C ARG A 29 -23.93 -24.48 11.84
N CYS A 30 -24.56 -25.65 11.63
CA CYS A 30 -24.03 -26.90 12.16
C CYS A 30 -22.90 -27.43 11.28
N ARG A 31 -22.03 -28.27 11.86
CA ARG A 31 -20.89 -28.89 11.16
C ARG A 31 -21.31 -29.57 9.85
N LYS A 32 -22.41 -30.33 9.87
CA LYS A 32 -22.95 -31.01 8.68
C LYS A 32 -23.37 -30.04 7.55
N CYS A 33 -23.90 -28.85 7.87
CA CYS A 33 -24.26 -27.86 6.85
C CYS A 33 -23.02 -27.21 6.22
N VAL A 34 -21.98 -26.98 7.03
CA VAL A 34 -20.69 -26.49 6.55
C VAL A 34 -20.05 -27.53 5.62
N ASP A 35 -20.02 -28.79 6.04
CA ASP A 35 -19.42 -29.88 5.26
C ASP A 35 -20.19 -30.15 3.95
N LYS A 36 -21.53 -30.03 3.96
CA LYS A 36 -22.35 -30.14 2.75
C LYS A 36 -22.06 -29.02 1.74
N ARG A 37 -21.86 -27.78 2.20
CA ARG A 37 -21.49 -26.67 1.31
C ARG A 37 -20.14 -26.93 0.65
N LYS A 38 -19.17 -27.48 1.39
CA LYS A 38 -17.87 -27.88 0.85
C LYS A 38 -18.02 -28.95 -0.25
N ALA A 39 -18.83 -29.98 -0.03
CA ALA A 39 -19.07 -31.01 -1.03
C ALA A 39 -19.79 -30.50 -2.29
N SER A 40 -20.74 -29.56 -2.14
CA SER A 40 -21.42 -28.93 -3.29
C SER A 40 -20.53 -27.99 -4.10
N ALA A 41 -19.51 -27.39 -3.48
CA ALA A 41 -18.50 -26.60 -4.18
C ALA A 41 -17.60 -27.49 -5.05
N VAL A 42 -17.18 -28.65 -4.54
CA VAL A 42 -16.36 -29.64 -5.27
C VAL A 42 -17.12 -30.20 -6.49
N ALA A 43 -18.40 -30.53 -6.34
CA ALA A 43 -19.21 -31.07 -7.45
C ALA A 43 -19.49 -30.05 -8.57
N ARG A 44 -19.43 -28.74 -8.29
CA ARG A 44 -19.57 -27.69 -9.32
C ARG A 44 -18.30 -27.53 -10.17
N ALA A 45 -17.13 -27.84 -9.59
CA ALA A 45 -15.85 -27.77 -10.30
C ALA A 45 -15.67 -28.92 -11.32
N GLU A 46 -16.30 -30.07 -11.10
CA GLU A 46 -16.17 -31.26 -11.98
C GLU A 46 -17.06 -31.22 -13.24
N LEU A 47 -18.06 -30.33 -13.31
CA LEU A 47 -19.02 -30.23 -14.42
C LEU A 47 -18.62 -29.24 -15.53
N GLU A 48 -17.55 -28.46 -15.35
CA GLU A 48 -17.14 -27.41 -16.31
C GLU A 48 -16.07 -27.86 -17.33
N THR A 49 -15.72 -29.16 -17.39
CA THR A 49 -14.62 -29.68 -18.25
C THR A 49 -15.03 -30.50 -19.48
N VAL A 50 -16.30 -30.47 -19.93
CA VAL A 50 -16.71 -31.22 -21.13
C VAL A 50 -17.68 -30.42 -22.01
N ASP A 51 -17.19 -29.69 -23.03
CA ASP A 51 -17.84 -29.68 -24.36
C ASP A 51 -16.96 -29.09 -25.50
N GLY A 52 -16.57 -29.97 -26.44
CA GLY A 52 -16.45 -29.72 -27.90
C GLY A 52 -15.16 -29.08 -28.47
N ARG A 53 -14.64 -29.44 -29.65
CA ARG A 53 -14.94 -30.42 -30.72
C ARG A 53 -13.63 -30.76 -31.45
N LYS A 54 -13.53 -31.99 -31.99
CA LYS A 54 -12.46 -32.50 -32.86
C LYS A 54 -12.56 -31.96 -34.30
N GLU A 55 -11.43 -31.88 -34.99
CA GLU A 55 -11.26 -32.31 -36.40
C GLU A 55 -9.79 -32.71 -36.69
N PRO A 56 -9.48 -33.48 -37.77
CA PRO A 56 -8.72 -34.72 -37.66
C PRO A 56 -7.33 -34.68 -38.34
N GLN A 57 -6.43 -35.61 -37.96
CA GLN A 57 -5.19 -35.91 -38.68
C GLN A 57 -5.01 -37.42 -38.94
N PRO A 58 -4.26 -37.81 -40.00
CA PRO A 58 -4.35 -39.12 -40.67
C PRO A 58 -3.58 -40.26 -39.96
N PRO A 59 -3.76 -41.54 -40.36
CA PRO A 59 -3.33 -42.72 -39.60
C PRO A 59 -1.85 -43.09 -39.81
N PRO A 60 -1.30 -44.02 -39.00
CA PRO A 60 0.09 -43.96 -38.53
C PRO A 60 1.06 -44.83 -39.34
N ALA A 61 2.35 -44.46 -39.28
CA ALA A 61 3.46 -45.36 -39.55
C ALA A 61 4.12 -45.80 -38.23
N GLN A 62 4.55 -47.04 -38.24
CA GLN A 62 4.87 -47.95 -37.14
C GLN A 62 6.33 -47.86 -36.64
N LEU A 63 6.52 -48.22 -35.35
CA LEU A 63 7.73 -48.77 -34.69
C LEU A 63 8.88 -47.75 -34.42
N THR A 64 9.60 -47.71 -33.29
CA THR A 64 10.03 -48.74 -32.31
C THR A 64 10.27 -48.14 -30.91
N GLU A 65 10.40 -49.05 -29.94
CA GLU A 65 10.69 -48.94 -28.50
C GLU A 65 11.98 -48.20 -28.11
N GLY A 66 12.04 -47.68 -26.88
CA GLY A 66 13.30 -47.30 -26.21
C GLY A 66 13.18 -46.28 -25.07
N ASP A 67 13.00 -46.78 -23.84
CA ASP A 67 13.50 -46.28 -22.54
C ASP A 67 13.36 -44.81 -22.08
N ALA A 68 12.49 -44.67 -21.07
CA ALA A 68 12.75 -44.20 -19.70
C ALA A 68 13.32 -42.78 -19.41
N ARG A 69 12.46 -42.05 -18.67
CA ARG A 69 12.70 -41.08 -17.58
C ARG A 69 12.93 -39.60 -17.92
N ALA A 70 11.78 -38.90 -17.97
CA ALA A 70 11.40 -37.74 -17.14
C ALA A 70 12.43 -36.60 -16.94
N GLU A 71 12.29 -35.57 -17.76
CA GLU A 71 12.43 -34.17 -17.33
C GLU A 71 11.01 -33.57 -17.15
N SER A 72 10.83 -32.69 -16.16
CA SER A 72 10.23 -31.36 -16.35
C SER A 72 9.81 -30.71 -15.02
N SER A 73 10.52 -29.65 -14.60
CA SER A 73 9.87 -28.37 -14.26
C SER A 73 9.26 -27.78 -15.55
N PRO A 74 8.50 -26.66 -15.57
CA PRO A 74 7.82 -25.87 -14.54
C PRO A 74 6.33 -25.63 -14.93
N GLU A 75 5.61 -24.74 -14.23
CA GLU A 75 4.69 -23.71 -14.77
C GLU A 75 3.51 -23.41 -13.83
N GLY A 76 3.29 -22.11 -13.61
CA GLY A 76 2.22 -21.59 -12.79
C GLY A 76 0.85 -21.72 -13.46
N HIS A 77 -0.19 -21.80 -12.61
CA HIS A 77 -1.57 -21.55 -12.99
C HIS A 77 -2.23 -20.74 -11.88
N ASN A 78 -2.62 -19.51 -12.21
CA ASN A 78 -3.59 -18.73 -11.47
C ASN A 78 -4.95 -19.45 -11.50
N ASN A 79 -5.53 -19.71 -10.33
CA ASN A 79 -6.96 -19.90 -10.17
C ASN A 79 -7.39 -19.22 -8.86
N THR A 80 -8.09 -18.10 -8.99
CA THR A 80 -8.71 -17.36 -7.89
C THR A 80 -10.00 -18.05 -7.46
N ASP A 81 -9.94 -18.80 -6.36
CA ASP A 81 -11.08 -19.06 -5.46
C ASP A 81 -10.61 -19.73 -4.14
N ASN A 82 -9.51 -19.22 -3.57
CA ASN A 82 -9.14 -19.54 -2.20
C ASN A 82 -9.73 -18.48 -1.28
N ASP A 83 -10.94 -18.73 -0.77
CA ASP A 83 -11.41 -18.09 0.47
C ASP A 83 -10.45 -18.52 1.59
N GLU A 84 -9.34 -17.80 1.76
CA GLU A 84 -8.29 -18.19 2.68
C GLU A 84 -8.77 -18.10 4.15
N ILE A 85 -8.76 -19.23 4.87
CA ILE A 85 -9.34 -19.40 6.20
C ILE A 85 -8.27 -19.23 7.29
N CYS A 86 -8.55 -18.43 8.31
CA CYS A 86 -7.70 -18.31 9.49
C CYS A 86 -7.77 -19.56 10.38
N SER A 87 -6.62 -20.16 10.68
CA SER A 87 -6.52 -21.35 11.53
C SER A 87 -6.78 -21.12 13.02
N ILE A 88 -6.90 -19.87 13.48
CA ILE A 88 -7.27 -19.54 14.87
C ILE A 88 -8.79 -19.38 15.03
N CYS A 89 -9.44 -18.57 14.18
CA CYS A 89 -10.89 -18.34 14.27
C CYS A 89 -11.72 -19.27 13.37
N LEU A 90 -11.07 -19.97 12.43
CA LEU A 90 -11.67 -20.87 11.45
C LEU A 90 -12.69 -20.18 10.53
N ASP A 91 -12.47 -18.89 10.26
CA ASP A 91 -13.28 -18.05 9.38
C ASP A 91 -12.41 -17.43 8.27
N VAL A 92 -13.01 -16.85 7.23
CA VAL A 92 -12.30 -16.10 6.19
C VAL A 92 -11.46 -15.00 6.85
N TYR A 93 -10.26 -14.74 6.33
CA TYR A 93 -9.39 -13.72 6.91
C TYR A 93 -10.09 -12.36 7.05
N ASP A 94 -9.91 -11.75 8.22
CA ASP A 94 -10.22 -10.36 8.50
C ASP A 94 -8.89 -9.68 8.81
N LYS A 95 -8.41 -8.84 7.88
CA LYS A 95 -7.06 -8.25 7.86
C LYS A 95 -5.96 -9.30 8.07
N PRO A 96 -5.67 -10.12 7.05
CA PRO A 96 -4.67 -11.19 7.17
C PRO A 96 -3.28 -10.62 7.45
N VAL A 97 -2.60 -11.22 8.42
CA VAL A 97 -1.18 -11.03 8.69
C VAL A 97 -0.47 -12.34 8.40
N GLN A 98 0.40 -12.33 7.39
CA GLN A 98 1.24 -13.47 7.06
C GLN A 98 2.54 -13.44 7.88
N LEU A 99 2.82 -14.52 8.59
CA LEU A 99 4.09 -14.69 9.31
C LEU A 99 5.19 -15.14 8.34
N PRO A 100 6.48 -14.93 8.66
CA PRO A 100 7.62 -15.34 7.85
C PRO A 100 7.70 -16.86 7.55
N CYS A 101 7.02 -17.68 8.35
CA CYS A 101 6.84 -19.11 8.12
C CYS A 101 5.77 -19.46 7.05
N GLY A 102 5.21 -18.45 6.38
CA GLY A 102 4.20 -18.58 5.32
C GLY A 102 2.75 -18.66 5.82
N HIS A 103 2.50 -18.77 7.13
CA HIS A 103 1.16 -18.93 7.69
C HIS A 103 0.46 -17.59 7.94
N SER A 104 -0.79 -17.46 7.50
CA SER A 104 -1.61 -16.26 7.66
C SER A 104 -2.70 -16.40 8.72
N PHE A 105 -3.03 -15.29 9.38
CA PHE A 105 -4.04 -15.22 10.44
C PHE A 105 -4.73 -13.86 10.43
N CYS A 106 -5.97 -13.75 10.94
CA CYS A 106 -6.54 -12.43 11.22
C CYS A 106 -5.66 -11.70 12.26
N GLU A 107 -5.43 -10.40 12.05
CA GLU A 107 -4.61 -9.56 12.94
C GLU A 107 -5.00 -9.72 14.43
N VAL A 108 -6.30 -9.64 14.73
CA VAL A 108 -6.84 -9.79 16.09
C VAL A 108 -6.59 -11.18 16.67
N CYS A 109 -6.66 -12.21 15.81
CA CYS A 109 -6.45 -13.59 16.22
C CYS A 109 -4.98 -13.84 16.59
N LEU A 110 -4.06 -13.39 15.73
CA LEU A 110 -2.62 -13.49 15.97
C LEU A 110 -2.22 -12.70 17.23
N ASN A 111 -2.72 -11.48 17.39
CA ASN A 111 -2.48 -10.65 18.57
C ASN A 111 -3.02 -11.31 19.86
N GLY A 112 -4.20 -11.92 19.79
CA GLY A 112 -4.79 -12.66 20.91
C GLY A 112 -3.96 -13.88 21.30
N TRP A 113 -3.40 -14.60 20.32
CA TRP A 113 -2.47 -15.71 20.55
C TRP A 113 -1.19 -15.22 21.23
N HIS A 114 -0.53 -14.21 20.67
CA HIS A 114 0.70 -13.64 21.22
C HIS A 114 0.55 -13.12 22.66
N LYS A 115 -0.60 -12.52 23.00
CA LYS A 115 -0.93 -12.09 24.36
C LYS A 115 -1.11 -13.26 25.34
N LYS A 116 -1.57 -14.43 24.89
CA LYS A 116 -1.73 -15.60 25.76
C LYS A 116 -0.43 -16.36 25.94
N SER A 117 0.36 -16.48 24.87
CA SER A 117 1.64 -17.16 24.89
C SER A 117 2.76 -16.34 25.56
N MET A 118 2.52 -15.09 25.94
CA MET A 118 3.57 -14.19 26.46
C MET A 118 4.24 -14.67 27.76
N PHE A 119 3.58 -15.55 28.51
CA PHE A 119 4.11 -16.14 29.75
C PHE A 119 4.57 -17.59 29.56
N ASP A 120 4.44 -18.15 28.36
CA ASP A 120 4.93 -19.48 28.03
C ASP A 120 6.35 -19.36 27.47
N VAL A 121 7.34 -19.65 28.30
CA VAL A 121 8.77 -19.57 27.96
C VAL A 121 9.13 -20.47 26.77
N GLN A 122 8.33 -21.52 26.49
CA GLN A 122 8.56 -22.42 25.36
C GLN A 122 7.81 -22.02 24.08
N GLN A 123 6.82 -21.11 24.16
CA GLN A 123 5.95 -20.75 23.03
C GLN A 123 5.74 -19.25 22.85
N ALA A 124 6.56 -18.41 23.49
CA ALA A 124 6.43 -16.96 23.46
C ALA A 124 6.30 -16.41 22.03
N ARG A 125 5.07 -16.09 21.64
CA ARG A 125 4.71 -15.47 20.35
C ARG A 125 5.16 -16.25 19.10
N ASN A 126 5.16 -17.57 19.20
CA ASN A 126 5.40 -18.44 18.06
C ASN A 126 4.19 -18.49 17.13
N CYS A 127 4.43 -18.84 15.86
CA CYS A 127 3.36 -19.16 14.92
C CYS A 127 2.41 -20.22 15.53
N PRO A 128 1.09 -19.98 15.58
CA PRO A 128 0.12 -20.94 16.08
C PRO A 128 0.12 -22.30 15.37
N VAL A 129 0.57 -22.33 14.10
CA VAL A 129 0.56 -23.55 13.27
C VAL A 129 1.90 -24.27 13.37
N CYS A 130 2.99 -23.63 12.95
CA CYS A 130 4.28 -24.29 12.82
C CYS A 130 5.22 -24.07 14.02
N ARG A 131 4.80 -23.29 15.02
CA ARG A 131 5.57 -22.95 16.23
C ARG A 131 6.93 -22.30 15.99
N HIS A 132 7.23 -21.88 14.76
CA HIS A 132 8.41 -21.04 14.50
C HIS A 132 8.24 -19.70 15.21
N ARG A 133 9.31 -19.24 15.86
CA ARG A 133 9.37 -17.89 16.45
C ARG A 133 9.15 -16.88 15.34
N ALA A 134 8.19 -15.98 15.52
CA ALA A 134 7.94 -14.94 14.54
C ALA A 134 9.16 -14.00 14.50
N LYS A 135 9.79 -13.82 13.32
CA LYS A 135 10.75 -12.73 13.15
C LYS A 135 10.01 -11.38 13.29
N PRO A 136 10.66 -10.33 13.81
CA PRO A 136 10.08 -8.99 13.82
C PRO A 136 9.74 -8.55 12.39
N SER A 137 8.74 -7.68 12.25
CA SER A 137 8.39 -7.14 10.94
C SER A 137 9.51 -6.24 10.40
N LYS A 138 9.60 -6.11 9.07
CA LYS A 138 10.61 -5.27 8.41
C LYS A 138 10.50 -3.81 8.86
N GLU A 139 9.30 -3.34 9.15
CA GLU A 139 9.03 -1.99 9.65
C GLU A 139 9.68 -1.76 11.01
N ILE A 140 9.55 -2.71 11.94
CA ILE A 140 10.16 -2.60 13.28
C ILE A 140 11.68 -2.56 13.18
N ILE A 141 12.28 -3.45 12.39
CA ILE A 141 13.74 -3.47 12.20
C ILE A 141 14.21 -2.19 11.49
N SER A 142 13.48 -1.72 10.48
CA SER A 142 13.78 -0.45 9.81
C SER A 142 13.70 0.75 10.76
N GLN A 143 12.69 0.81 11.65
CA GLN A 143 12.58 1.86 12.67
C GLN A 143 13.75 1.80 13.65
N LEU A 144 14.11 0.60 14.11
CA LEU A 144 15.19 0.42 15.08
C LEU A 144 16.54 0.77 14.48
N HIS A 145 16.80 0.37 13.24
CA HIS A 145 17.96 0.78 12.45
C HIS A 145 18.01 2.31 12.32
N ALA A 146 16.88 2.92 11.96
CA ALA A 146 16.79 4.37 11.80
C ALA A 146 17.13 5.12 13.10
N LEU A 147 16.53 4.71 14.21
CA LEU A 147 16.77 5.29 15.52
C LEU A 147 18.21 5.04 15.99
N SER A 148 18.81 3.90 15.67
CA SER A 148 20.19 3.58 16.04
C SER A 148 21.18 4.53 15.39
N ILE A 149 21.07 4.76 14.08
CA ILE A 149 21.88 5.77 13.37
C ILE A 149 21.65 7.16 13.97
N ALA A 150 20.38 7.51 14.17
CA ALA A 150 20.00 8.84 14.59
C ALA A 150 20.49 9.18 16.01
N VAL A 151 20.39 8.25 16.97
CA VAL A 151 20.91 8.41 18.34
C VAL A 151 22.43 8.47 18.35
N THR A 152 23.13 7.72 17.48
CA THR A 152 24.60 7.82 17.37
C THR A 152 25.10 9.12 16.77
N ALA A 153 24.26 9.82 15.99
CA ALA A 153 24.61 11.06 15.30
C ALA A 153 24.31 12.33 16.11
N LEU A 154 23.55 12.24 17.20
CA LEU A 154 23.16 13.36 18.06
C LEU A 154 24.03 13.44 19.31
N GLU A 155 24.25 14.65 19.83
CA GLU A 155 24.99 14.86 21.08
C GLU A 155 24.04 14.69 22.30
N GLU A 156 24.58 14.19 23.42
CA GLU A 156 23.81 14.07 24.67
C GLU A 156 23.39 15.46 25.16
N GLY A 157 22.08 15.74 25.16
CA GLY A 157 21.51 17.02 25.60
C GLY A 157 20.54 17.67 24.60
N ASP A 158 20.43 17.16 23.38
CA ASP A 158 19.40 17.61 22.43
C ASP A 158 18.01 17.09 22.83
N GLU A 159 16.97 17.94 22.76
CA GLU A 159 15.57 17.53 23.04
C GLU A 159 15.11 16.34 22.17
N GLN A 160 15.68 16.22 20.95
CA GLN A 160 15.41 15.13 20.02
C GLN A 160 16.14 13.82 20.39
N PHE A 161 17.30 13.91 21.08
CA PHE A 161 18.07 12.75 21.51
C PHE A 161 17.27 11.91 22.51
N ASP A 162 16.73 12.54 23.55
CA ASP A 162 15.95 11.83 24.58
C ASP A 162 14.68 11.19 24.01
N GLU A 163 13.99 11.88 23.09
CA GLU A 163 12.79 11.33 22.43
C GLU A 163 13.14 10.09 21.59
N TRP A 164 14.22 10.16 20.79
CA TRP A 164 14.59 9.09 19.87
C TRP A 164 15.21 7.91 20.59
N LYS A 165 16.05 8.16 21.61
CA LYS A 165 16.60 7.13 22.49
C LYS A 165 15.49 6.41 23.25
N GLY A 166 14.52 7.13 23.80
CA GLY A 166 13.36 6.51 24.45
C GLY A 166 12.54 5.62 23.50
N LYS A 167 12.40 6.01 22.22
CA LYS A 167 11.77 5.16 21.19
C LYS A 167 12.61 3.93 20.86
N GLN A 168 13.92 4.09 20.73
CA GLN A 168 14.86 2.99 20.47
C GLN A 168 14.75 1.94 21.58
N GLU A 169 14.87 2.38 22.85
CA GLU A 169 14.73 1.53 24.02
C GLU A 169 13.36 0.84 24.08
N HIS A 170 12.28 1.56 23.74
CA HIS A 170 10.94 0.98 23.71
C HIS A 170 10.80 -0.15 22.67
N LEU A 171 11.35 0.05 21.47
CA LEU A 171 11.34 -0.98 20.43
C LEU A 171 12.21 -2.17 20.83
N THR A 172 13.43 -1.93 21.33
CA THR A 172 14.33 -2.97 21.85
C THR A 172 13.65 -3.77 22.95
N LEU A 173 13.06 -3.12 23.96
CA LEU A 173 12.30 -3.78 25.03
C LEU A 173 11.11 -4.57 24.50
N SER A 174 10.46 -4.09 23.43
CA SER A 174 9.37 -4.81 22.78
C SER A 174 9.87 -6.09 22.13
N LEU A 175 11.00 -6.05 21.41
CA LEU A 175 11.66 -7.23 20.82
C LEU A 175 12.14 -8.22 21.89
N LEU A 176 12.74 -7.75 22.98
CA LEU A 176 13.12 -8.57 24.13
C LEU A 176 11.90 -9.28 24.75
N LYS A 177 10.78 -8.55 24.91
CA LYS A 177 9.49 -9.14 25.34
C LYS A 177 8.89 -10.12 24.34
N MET A 178 9.33 -10.09 23.06
CA MET A 178 8.99 -11.12 22.08
C MET A 178 9.92 -12.34 22.14
N GLY A 179 10.89 -12.34 23.05
CA GLY A 179 11.80 -13.45 23.31
C GLY A 179 13.12 -13.37 22.56
N HIS A 180 13.38 -12.28 21.83
CA HIS A 180 14.68 -12.05 21.20
C HIS A 180 15.76 -11.71 22.23
N THR A 181 17.00 -12.10 21.97
CA THR A 181 18.15 -11.64 22.76
C THR A 181 18.65 -10.29 22.25
N GLU A 182 19.46 -9.60 23.04
CA GLU A 182 20.10 -8.35 22.59
C GLU A 182 20.99 -8.60 21.35
N ASP A 183 21.79 -9.66 21.37
CA ASP A 183 22.64 -10.07 20.24
C ASP A 183 21.81 -10.34 18.97
N GLU A 184 20.70 -11.08 19.09
CA GLU A 184 19.79 -11.33 17.96
C GLU A 184 19.22 -10.03 17.37
N ILE A 185 18.90 -9.05 18.21
CA ILE A 185 18.38 -7.75 17.77
C ILE A 185 19.47 -6.96 17.04
N VAL A 186 20.69 -6.94 17.58
CA VAL A 186 21.85 -6.28 16.95
C VAL A 186 22.12 -6.90 15.58
N ASP A 187 22.14 -8.23 15.49
CA ASP A 187 22.34 -8.95 14.24
C ASP A 187 21.25 -8.63 13.21
N MET A 188 19.98 -8.57 13.63
CA MET A 188 18.87 -8.19 12.73
C MET A 188 18.99 -6.76 12.21
N VAL A 189 19.40 -5.82 13.06
CA VAL A 189 19.61 -4.42 12.66
C VAL A 189 20.80 -4.31 11.71
N GLN A 190 21.86 -5.07 11.94
CA GLN A 190 23.04 -5.11 11.08
C GLN A 190 22.72 -5.74 9.72
N GLU A 191 21.98 -6.86 9.68
CA GLU A 191 21.50 -7.48 8.44
C GLU A 191 20.63 -6.51 7.62
N TYR A 192 19.83 -5.68 8.30
CA TYR A 192 19.07 -4.62 7.64
C TYR A 192 19.95 -3.48 7.13
N HIS A 193 20.96 -3.06 7.90
CA HIS A 193 21.95 -2.07 7.48
C HIS A 193 22.68 -2.52 6.21
N ASP A 194 23.00 -3.81 6.11
CA ASP A 194 23.76 -4.37 4.98
C ASP A 194 22.85 -4.76 3.79
N SER A 195 21.55 -4.46 3.88
CA SER A 195 20.59 -4.75 2.81
C SER A 195 20.84 -3.89 1.56
N PRO A 196 20.68 -4.47 0.35
CA PRO A 196 21.08 -3.81 -0.90
C PRO A 196 20.22 -2.59 -1.31
N ASN A 197 19.09 -2.37 -0.65
CA ASN A 197 18.09 -1.36 -1.04
C ASN A 197 18.13 -0.09 -0.16
N LEU A 198 19.29 0.20 0.45
CA LEU A 198 19.50 1.46 1.16
C LEU A 198 19.88 2.58 0.20
N LEU A 199 19.23 3.73 0.38
CA LEU A 199 19.53 4.93 -0.40
C LEU A 199 20.95 5.41 -0.05
N PRO A 200 21.87 5.57 -1.03
CA PRO A 200 23.22 6.02 -0.73
C PRO A 200 23.22 7.40 -0.06
N ASN A 201 24.19 7.66 0.82
CA ASN A 201 24.29 8.93 1.55
C ASN A 201 24.34 10.16 0.62
N VAL A 202 25.09 10.05 -0.47
CA VAL A 202 25.20 11.12 -1.49
C VAL A 202 23.82 11.45 -2.10
N ILE A 203 23.00 10.42 -2.35
CA ILE A 203 21.66 10.59 -2.93
C ILE A 203 20.68 11.14 -1.89
N THR A 204 20.80 10.70 -0.64
CA THR A 204 20.02 11.25 0.48
C THR A 204 20.30 12.74 0.66
N GLU A 205 21.56 13.16 0.60
CA GLU A 205 21.97 14.55 0.70
C GLU A 205 21.49 15.37 -0.50
N ALA A 206 21.65 14.83 -1.72
CA ALA A 206 21.15 15.45 -2.95
C ALA A 206 19.63 15.70 -2.88
N ALA A 207 18.86 14.70 -2.44
CA ALA A 207 17.42 14.83 -2.22
C ALA A 207 17.08 15.90 -1.18
N GLY A 208 17.89 16.02 -0.11
CA GLY A 208 17.74 17.08 0.88
C GLY A 208 17.98 18.48 0.29
N LYS A 209 18.96 18.63 -0.59
CA LYS A 209 19.39 19.90 -1.21
C LYS A 209 18.65 20.27 -2.50
N ASN A 210 17.69 19.45 -2.94
CA ASN A 210 17.00 19.60 -4.23
C ASN A 210 17.94 19.48 -5.46
N ASP A 211 18.98 18.67 -5.36
CA ASP A 211 19.89 18.40 -6.48
C ASP A 211 19.30 17.30 -7.39
N ALA A 212 18.40 17.72 -8.28
CA ALA A 212 17.73 16.83 -9.22
C ALA A 212 18.71 16.17 -10.21
N GLN A 213 19.80 16.83 -10.60
CA GLN A 213 20.78 16.26 -11.54
C GLN A 213 21.41 15.00 -10.95
N THR A 214 21.99 15.11 -9.75
CA THR A 214 22.64 13.97 -9.08
C THR A 214 21.67 12.80 -8.88
N ILE A 215 20.40 13.09 -8.59
CA ILE A 215 19.36 12.07 -8.40
C ILE A 215 19.03 11.38 -9.72
N LEU A 216 18.81 12.14 -10.80
CA LEU A 216 18.49 11.60 -12.12
C LEU A 216 19.66 10.80 -12.70
N ASP A 217 20.89 11.29 -12.55
CA ASP A 217 22.11 10.56 -12.94
C ASP A 217 22.22 9.21 -12.23
N TRP A 218 21.88 9.19 -10.93
CA TRP A 218 21.87 7.96 -10.15
C TRP A 218 20.74 7.00 -10.54
N LEU A 219 19.54 7.52 -10.82
CA LEU A 219 18.41 6.72 -11.33
C LEU A 219 18.75 6.07 -12.67
N GLY A 220 19.52 6.77 -13.52
CA GLY A 220 19.99 6.28 -14.82
C GLY A 220 19.05 6.66 -15.97
N SER A 221 19.51 6.36 -17.19
CA SER A 221 18.75 6.55 -18.42
C SER A 221 18.81 5.27 -19.28
N PRO A 222 17.71 4.52 -19.45
CA PRO A 222 16.40 4.75 -18.82
C PRO A 222 16.44 4.62 -17.29
N VAL A 223 15.43 5.19 -16.62
CA VAL A 223 15.35 5.14 -15.15
C VAL A 223 15.20 3.71 -14.66
N ASP A 224 16.05 3.32 -13.72
CA ASP A 224 15.91 2.10 -12.94
C ASP A 224 14.83 2.29 -11.87
N GLU A 225 13.60 1.85 -12.16
CA GLU A 225 12.46 1.96 -11.25
C GLU A 225 12.70 1.26 -9.91
N GLY A 226 13.57 0.25 -9.85
CA GLY A 226 13.94 -0.44 -8.62
C GLY A 226 14.59 0.51 -7.61
N LYS A 227 15.38 1.48 -8.09
CA LYS A 227 16.04 2.50 -7.25
C LYS A 227 15.06 3.46 -6.58
N LEU A 228 13.86 3.68 -7.15
CA LEU A 228 12.84 4.55 -6.53
C LEU A 228 12.27 3.96 -5.24
N THR A 229 12.47 2.65 -5.02
CA THR A 229 12.06 1.95 -3.79
C THR A 229 13.11 2.01 -2.67
N PHE A 230 14.30 2.53 -2.94
CA PHE A 230 15.38 2.59 -1.97
C PHE A 230 15.03 3.55 -0.83
N VAL A 231 15.45 3.19 0.38
CA VAL A 231 15.09 3.94 1.60
C VAL A 231 16.33 4.38 2.37
N CYS A 232 16.27 5.58 2.94
CA CYS A 232 17.17 6.02 4.00
C CYS A 232 16.36 6.07 5.29
N LEU A 233 16.75 5.38 6.36
CA LEU A 233 15.99 5.36 7.63
C LEU A 233 14.49 4.99 7.46
N GLY A 234 14.17 4.20 6.43
CA GLY A 234 12.81 3.80 6.08
C GLY A 234 11.96 4.86 5.38
N VAL A 235 12.54 5.98 4.93
CA VAL A 235 11.89 6.95 4.04
C VAL A 235 12.44 6.85 2.62
N THR A 236 11.55 6.86 1.63
CA THR A 236 11.92 6.91 0.21
C THR A 236 12.35 8.32 -0.21
N ILE A 237 12.97 8.42 -1.38
CA ILE A 237 13.34 9.72 -1.96
C ILE A 237 12.13 10.65 -2.18
N LEU A 238 10.94 10.09 -2.49
CA LEU A 238 9.70 10.86 -2.61
C LEU A 238 9.27 11.47 -1.26
N HIS A 239 9.43 10.74 -0.15
CA HIS A 239 9.19 11.31 1.18
C HIS A 239 10.10 12.50 1.46
N ILE A 240 11.39 12.40 1.12
CA ILE A 240 12.38 13.46 1.34
C ILE A 240 12.00 14.70 0.52
N ALA A 241 11.74 14.53 -0.78
CA ALA A 241 11.36 15.63 -1.67
C ALA A 241 10.07 16.32 -1.18
N ALA A 242 9.03 15.55 -0.85
CA ALA A 242 7.77 16.09 -0.34
C ALA A 242 7.95 16.83 1.00
N LEU A 243 8.66 16.21 1.97
CA LEU A 243 8.90 16.80 3.30
C LEU A 243 9.68 18.12 3.23
N ARG A 244 10.56 18.27 2.24
CA ARG A 244 11.36 19.47 2.02
C ARG A 244 10.65 20.53 1.18
N GLY A 245 9.49 20.21 0.59
CA GLY A 245 8.75 21.12 -0.28
C GLY A 245 9.29 21.18 -1.72
N HIS A 246 10.11 20.20 -2.12
CA HIS A 246 10.77 20.14 -3.42
C HIS A 246 9.81 19.61 -4.49
N LYS A 247 8.88 20.47 -4.91
CA LYS A 247 7.75 20.11 -5.78
C LYS A 247 8.17 19.57 -7.14
N GLU A 248 9.13 20.21 -7.80
CA GLU A 248 9.62 19.80 -9.12
C GLU A 248 10.31 18.44 -9.04
N LEU A 249 11.17 18.23 -8.03
CA LEU A 249 11.79 16.94 -7.78
C LEU A 249 10.74 15.85 -7.47
N ALA A 250 9.76 16.13 -6.61
CA ALA A 250 8.67 15.19 -6.34
C ALA A 250 7.88 14.86 -7.62
N THR A 251 7.68 15.85 -8.49
CA THR A 251 7.01 15.67 -9.79
C THR A 251 7.82 14.76 -10.71
N LEU A 252 9.13 14.98 -10.85
CA LEU A 252 10.02 14.14 -11.63
C LEU A 252 9.99 12.69 -11.12
N LEU A 253 10.09 12.49 -9.80
CA LEU A 253 10.04 11.16 -9.19
C LEU A 253 8.72 10.44 -9.49
N LEU A 254 7.58 11.14 -9.37
CA LEU A 254 6.26 10.60 -9.68
C LEU A 254 6.10 10.26 -11.17
N GLN A 255 6.59 11.12 -12.08
CA GLN A 255 6.62 10.86 -13.52
C GLN A 255 7.45 9.63 -13.87
N HIS A 256 8.52 9.36 -13.12
CA HIS A 256 9.37 8.19 -13.28
C HIS A 256 8.86 6.94 -12.53
N GLY A 257 7.67 6.99 -11.93
CA GLY A 257 7.04 5.80 -11.35
C GLY A 257 7.23 5.63 -9.84
N ALA A 258 7.70 6.65 -9.12
CA ALA A 258 7.75 6.59 -7.66
C ALA A 258 6.34 6.34 -7.11
N ALA A 259 6.20 5.33 -6.24
CA ALA A 259 4.92 4.98 -5.65
C ALA A 259 4.41 6.13 -4.76
N VAL A 260 3.21 6.63 -5.05
CA VAL A 260 2.60 7.75 -4.32
C VAL A 260 2.18 7.38 -2.89
N ASP A 261 1.79 6.12 -2.67
CA ASP A 261 1.28 5.58 -1.40
C ASP A 261 2.27 4.57 -0.77
N VAL A 262 3.56 4.89 -0.79
CA VAL A 262 4.57 4.11 -0.07
C VAL A 262 4.61 4.53 1.40
N PHE A 263 4.55 3.58 2.33
CA PHE A 263 4.63 3.90 3.76
C PHE A 263 6.08 3.95 4.23
N ASP A 264 6.41 4.99 4.98
CA ASP A 264 7.69 5.06 5.68
C ASP A 264 7.74 4.14 6.91
N SER A 265 8.88 4.19 7.62
CA SER A 265 9.08 3.41 8.83
C SER A 265 8.05 3.70 9.93
N ASP A 266 7.48 4.90 10.06
CA ASP A 266 6.39 5.18 11.02
C ASP A 266 5.01 4.73 10.47
N GLY A 267 4.94 4.21 9.26
CA GLY A 267 3.69 3.84 8.61
C GLY A 267 2.93 5.02 8.02
N LEU A 268 3.62 6.12 7.68
CA LEU A 268 3.01 7.28 7.03
C LEU A 268 3.35 7.31 5.54
N PRO A 269 2.39 7.59 4.64
CA PRO A 269 2.71 7.92 3.25
C PRO A 269 3.25 9.35 3.12
N PRO A 270 3.88 9.72 1.98
CA PRO A 270 4.48 11.03 1.79
C PRO A 270 3.53 12.19 2.11
N ILE A 271 2.26 12.11 1.68
CA ILE A 271 1.28 13.18 1.90
C ILE A 271 0.97 13.38 3.39
N VAL A 272 0.79 12.31 4.16
CA VAL A 272 0.50 12.39 5.59
C VAL A 272 1.75 12.84 6.35
N ARG A 273 2.94 12.39 5.95
CA ARG A 273 4.21 12.81 6.54
C ARG A 273 4.41 14.33 6.44
N VAL A 274 4.12 14.92 5.28
CA VAL A 274 4.18 16.39 5.08
C VAL A 274 3.17 17.10 5.98
N LEU A 275 1.92 16.63 6.01
CA LEU A 275 0.87 17.18 6.85
C LEU A 275 1.23 17.16 8.34
N MET A 276 1.82 16.07 8.83
CA MET A 276 2.25 15.94 10.23
C MET A 276 3.40 16.89 10.59
N LYS A 277 4.30 17.21 9.65
CA LYS A 277 5.32 18.24 9.86
C LYS A 277 4.68 19.61 10.06
N HIS A 278 3.72 20.00 9.23
CA HIS A 278 3.06 21.31 9.33
C HIS A 278 2.30 21.50 10.65
N VAL A 279 1.70 20.43 11.19
CA VAL A 279 1.08 20.44 12.51
C VAL A 279 2.10 20.77 13.60
N LYS A 280 3.27 20.13 13.58
CA LYS A 280 4.35 20.40 14.54
C LYS A 280 4.87 21.83 14.41
N GLU A 281 5.00 22.33 13.19
CA GLU A 281 5.57 23.66 12.90
C GLU A 281 4.53 24.80 12.96
N SER A 282 3.25 24.50 13.24
CA SER A 282 2.14 25.47 13.22
C SER A 282 2.03 26.29 11.91
N ARG A 283 2.44 25.69 10.78
CA ARG A 283 2.37 26.33 9.45
C ARG A 283 1.01 26.09 8.81
N GLY A 284 0.52 27.05 8.01
CA GLY A 284 -0.73 26.90 7.26
C GLY A 284 -0.63 25.80 6.20
N ILE A 285 -1.70 25.02 6.00
CA ILE A 285 -1.80 23.89 5.04
C ILE A 285 -1.94 24.40 3.59
N VAL A 286 -1.05 25.28 3.13
CA VAL A 286 -0.93 25.63 1.70
C VAL A 286 0.42 25.11 1.22
N ASP A 287 0.54 23.79 1.21
CA ASP A 287 1.71 23.11 0.68
C ASP A 287 1.39 22.60 -0.72
N GLU A 288 2.16 23.09 -1.69
CA GLU A 288 2.02 22.70 -3.09
C GLU A 288 2.36 21.21 -3.30
N THR A 289 3.20 20.61 -2.46
CA THR A 289 3.50 19.18 -2.50
C THR A 289 2.33 18.32 -1.99
N VAL A 290 1.56 18.79 -1.01
CA VAL A 290 0.32 18.12 -0.57
C VAL A 290 -0.68 18.12 -1.71
N THR A 291 -0.84 19.26 -2.39
CA THR A 291 -1.73 19.37 -3.55
C THR A 291 -1.27 18.45 -4.68
N LEU A 292 0.03 18.46 -5.01
CA LEU A 292 0.64 17.57 -6.00
C LEU A 292 0.36 16.10 -5.68
N LEU A 293 0.72 15.62 -4.49
CA LEU A 293 0.54 14.20 -4.12
C LEU A 293 -0.93 13.79 -4.19
N TYR A 294 -1.84 14.64 -3.73
CA TYR A 294 -3.28 14.35 -3.75
C TYR A 294 -3.84 14.29 -5.18
N GLU A 295 -3.34 15.15 -6.05
CA GLU A 295 -3.59 15.18 -7.49
C GLU A 295 -3.04 13.95 -8.23
N TRP A 296 -1.98 13.34 -7.69
CA TRP A 296 -1.39 12.06 -8.11
C TRP A 296 -2.06 10.85 -7.45
N GLY A 297 -3.17 11.06 -6.76
CA GLY A 297 -4.00 9.97 -6.27
C GLY A 297 -3.66 9.53 -4.86
N ALA A 298 -2.76 10.21 -4.15
CA ALA A 298 -2.37 9.84 -2.80
C ALA A 298 -3.58 9.56 -1.90
N SER A 299 -3.49 8.45 -1.19
CA SER A 299 -4.35 8.08 -0.08
C SER A 299 -3.93 8.82 1.18
N LEU A 300 -4.91 9.05 2.06
CA LEU A 300 -4.67 9.57 3.40
C LEU A 300 -4.60 8.44 4.44
N GLU A 301 -4.69 7.18 4.00
CA GLU A 301 -4.53 6.01 4.84
C GLU A 301 -3.13 5.99 5.47
N HIS A 302 -3.05 5.54 6.73
CA HIS A 302 -1.80 5.41 7.46
C HIS A 302 -1.82 4.17 8.36
N HIS A 303 -0.65 3.66 8.71
CA HIS A 303 -0.48 2.48 9.55
C HIS A 303 -0.08 2.81 11.00
N LEU A 304 -0.35 4.04 11.46
CA LEU A 304 -0.11 4.42 12.86
C LEU A 304 -1.10 3.73 13.81
N PRO A 305 -0.62 2.98 14.82
CA PRO A 305 -1.51 2.31 15.76
C PRO A 305 -1.99 3.23 16.89
N GLY A 306 -3.13 2.85 17.49
CA GLY A 306 -3.60 3.37 18.77
C GLY A 306 -3.84 4.88 18.81
N ARG A 307 -3.41 5.53 19.91
CA ARG A 307 -3.67 6.96 20.15
C ARG A 307 -3.03 7.87 19.09
N ARG A 308 -1.86 7.51 18.56
CA ARG A 308 -1.19 8.30 17.51
C ARG A 308 -2.03 8.31 16.25
N GLY A 309 -2.49 7.14 15.79
CA GLY A 309 -3.39 7.04 14.64
C GLY A 309 -4.66 7.87 14.82
N ALA A 310 -5.33 7.74 15.96
CA ALA A 310 -6.55 8.51 16.25
C ALA A 310 -6.35 10.04 16.23
N ILE A 311 -5.17 10.54 16.62
CA ILE A 311 -4.84 11.97 16.53
C ILE A 311 -4.70 12.39 15.06
N VAL A 312 -4.02 11.58 14.25
CA VAL A 312 -3.85 11.86 12.81
C VAL A 312 -5.20 11.79 12.09
N ASP A 313 -6.02 10.79 12.36
CA ASP A 313 -7.38 10.67 11.82
C ASP A 313 -8.21 11.92 12.14
N ALA A 314 -8.22 12.36 13.40
CA ALA A 314 -8.95 13.55 13.82
C ALA A 314 -8.43 14.82 13.13
N PHE A 315 -7.10 14.93 12.97
CA PHE A 315 -6.49 16.04 12.25
C PHE A 315 -6.90 16.06 10.77
N LEU A 316 -6.79 14.92 10.07
CA LEU A 316 -7.17 14.80 8.66
C LEU A 316 -8.66 15.12 8.44
N GLN A 317 -9.53 14.68 9.35
CA GLN A 317 -10.97 14.98 9.32
C GLN A 317 -11.28 16.47 9.55
N ALA A 318 -10.39 17.24 10.16
CA ALA A 318 -10.57 18.67 10.37
C ALA A 318 -10.16 19.51 9.15
N LEU A 319 -9.49 18.92 8.15
CA LEU A 319 -8.96 19.65 7.00
C LEU A 319 -10.02 19.83 5.90
N PRO A 320 -10.40 21.08 5.56
CA PRO A 320 -11.48 21.34 4.60
C PRO A 320 -11.28 20.73 3.22
N MET A 321 -10.03 20.60 2.76
CA MET A 321 -9.72 20.05 1.43
C MET A 321 -9.98 18.55 1.31
N PHE A 322 -10.05 17.81 2.43
CA PHE A 322 -10.26 16.36 2.44
C PHE A 322 -11.69 15.95 2.81
N LEU A 323 -12.56 16.92 3.12
CA LEU A 323 -13.95 16.65 3.48
C LEU A 323 -14.79 16.13 2.31
N ASP A 324 -14.45 16.55 1.09
CA ASP A 324 -15.12 16.11 -0.13
C ASP A 324 -14.17 15.21 -0.94
N LYS A 325 -14.73 14.13 -1.50
CA LYS A 325 -13.97 13.08 -2.18
C LYS A 325 -13.27 13.55 -3.45
N LEU A 326 -13.76 14.62 -4.09
CA LEU A 326 -13.26 15.09 -5.38
C LEU A 326 -12.53 16.44 -5.27
N VAL A 327 -12.81 17.26 -4.26
CA VAL A 327 -12.13 18.55 -4.05
C VAL A 327 -10.62 18.35 -4.01
N ARG A 328 -9.87 19.20 -4.73
CA ARG A 328 -8.42 19.14 -4.98
C ARG A 328 -7.92 17.91 -5.73
N ARG A 329 -8.79 17.03 -6.22
CA ARG A 329 -8.37 15.92 -7.11
C ARG A 329 -8.51 16.28 -8.58
N ARG A 330 -7.72 15.57 -9.40
CA ARG A 330 -7.90 15.52 -10.85
C ARG A 330 -9.08 14.63 -11.18
N CYS A 331 -9.98 15.14 -12.01
CA CYS A 331 -11.20 14.47 -12.43
C CYS A 331 -11.36 14.57 -13.94
N GLU A 332 -12.06 13.60 -14.52
CA GLU A 332 -12.56 13.65 -15.88
C GLU A 332 -13.99 14.18 -15.90
N ILE A 333 -14.28 15.07 -16.85
CA ILE A 333 -15.62 15.58 -17.10
C ILE A 333 -16.42 14.53 -17.87
N ILE A 334 -17.52 14.09 -17.29
CA ILE A 334 -18.44 13.10 -17.86
C ILE A 334 -19.85 13.70 -18.00
N ASN A 335 -20.62 13.22 -18.97
CA ASN A 335 -22.07 13.48 -19.07
C ASN A 335 -22.50 14.98 -19.05
N LEU A 336 -21.67 15.90 -19.55
CA LEU A 336 -21.96 17.35 -19.51
C LEU A 336 -22.74 17.82 -20.75
N ASN A 337 -24.06 17.61 -20.75
CA ASN A 337 -24.92 17.86 -21.92
C ASN A 337 -24.84 19.28 -22.48
N GLN A 338 -24.62 20.29 -21.64
CA GLN A 338 -24.55 21.70 -22.05
C GLN A 338 -23.24 22.05 -22.79
N ARG A 339 -22.17 21.27 -22.60
CA ARG A 339 -20.83 21.46 -23.18
C ARG A 339 -20.22 20.10 -23.50
N ARG A 340 -20.75 19.44 -24.54
CA ARG A 340 -20.31 18.09 -24.96
C ARG A 340 -18.86 18.06 -25.42
N ASP A 341 -18.33 19.20 -25.88
CA ASP A 341 -16.94 19.43 -26.25
C ASP A 341 -15.94 19.21 -25.10
N LEU A 342 -16.41 19.33 -23.85
CA LEU A 342 -15.58 19.15 -22.65
C LEU A 342 -15.60 17.72 -22.12
N ILE A 343 -16.45 16.83 -22.65
CA ILE A 343 -16.53 15.44 -22.18
C ILE A 343 -15.22 14.73 -22.50
N GLY A 344 -14.65 14.04 -21.51
CA GLY A 344 -13.35 13.37 -21.60
C GLY A 344 -12.15 14.27 -21.26
N GLN A 345 -12.35 15.59 -21.14
CA GLN A 345 -11.31 16.48 -20.66
C GLN A 345 -11.11 16.36 -19.15
N THR A 346 -9.90 16.66 -18.69
CA THR A 346 -9.54 16.65 -17.27
C THR A 346 -9.64 18.03 -16.66
N CYS A 347 -9.93 18.05 -15.37
CA CYS A 347 -10.07 19.26 -14.58
C CYS A 347 -9.61 19.03 -13.15
N ILE A 348 -9.28 20.12 -12.46
CA ILE A 348 -9.08 20.12 -11.01
C ILE A 348 -10.34 20.67 -10.34
N VAL A 349 -10.83 19.96 -9.33
CA VAL A 349 -11.98 20.42 -8.53
C VAL A 349 -11.49 21.40 -7.48
N GLU A 350 -11.88 22.67 -7.59
CA GLU A 350 -11.42 23.69 -6.65
C GLU A 350 -12.17 23.62 -5.32
N LYS A 351 -13.49 23.47 -5.38
CA LYS A 351 -14.37 23.40 -4.21
C LYS A 351 -15.74 22.85 -4.56
N TYR A 352 -16.39 22.32 -3.54
CA TYR A 352 -17.80 21.97 -3.58
C TYR A 352 -18.67 23.12 -3.04
N ILE A 353 -19.74 23.46 -3.76
CA ILE A 353 -20.67 24.55 -3.40
C ILE A 353 -22.00 23.92 -2.97
N ALA A 354 -22.12 23.61 -1.68
CA ALA A 354 -23.28 22.90 -1.12
C ALA A 354 -24.64 23.56 -1.45
N LYS A 355 -24.73 24.89 -1.40
CA LYS A 355 -25.98 25.62 -1.72
C LYS A 355 -26.48 25.42 -3.15
N LYS A 356 -25.58 25.12 -4.08
CA LYS A 356 -25.89 24.93 -5.51
C LYS A 356 -25.84 23.47 -5.94
N ASP A 357 -25.41 22.60 -5.03
CA ASP A 357 -25.13 21.19 -5.30
C ASP A 357 -24.18 20.95 -6.50
N ARG A 358 -23.13 21.78 -6.59
CA ARG A 358 -22.23 21.80 -7.75
C ARG A 358 -20.77 21.97 -7.35
N TYR A 359 -19.89 21.40 -8.16
CA TYR A 359 -18.46 21.62 -8.08
C TYR A 359 -18.05 22.83 -8.90
N LYS A 360 -17.12 23.63 -8.37
CA LYS A 360 -16.33 24.58 -9.15
C LYS A 360 -15.09 23.85 -9.65
N VAL A 361 -14.92 23.78 -10.96
CA VAL A 361 -13.81 23.07 -11.61
C VAL A 361 -13.06 24.01 -12.53
N THR A 362 -11.78 23.73 -12.73
CA THR A 362 -10.92 24.41 -13.71
C THR A 362 -10.28 23.35 -14.62
N THR A 363 -10.49 23.45 -15.93
CA THR A 363 -9.94 22.50 -16.91
C THR A 363 -8.42 22.55 -16.92
N GLU A 364 -7.78 21.40 -17.11
CA GLU A 364 -6.33 21.25 -17.02
C GLU A 364 -5.59 22.02 -18.13
N HIS A 365 -6.05 21.92 -19.39
CA HIS A 365 -5.35 22.47 -20.56
C HIS A 365 -5.82 23.87 -20.96
N ALA A 366 -7.13 24.10 -21.00
CA ALA A 366 -7.70 25.39 -21.41
C ALA A 366 -7.79 26.41 -20.25
N HIS A 367 -7.56 25.99 -19.01
CA HIS A 367 -7.73 26.81 -17.80
C HIS A 367 -9.09 27.52 -17.69
N GLU A 368 -10.15 26.94 -18.29
CA GLU A 368 -11.52 27.41 -18.16
C GLU A 368 -12.12 26.99 -16.81
N THR A 369 -12.72 27.95 -16.11
CA THR A 369 -13.36 27.72 -14.82
C THR A 369 -14.88 27.80 -14.92
N PHE A 370 -15.60 26.78 -14.46
CA PHE A 370 -17.06 26.74 -14.48
C PHE A 370 -17.62 25.81 -13.40
N LEU A 371 -18.96 25.73 -13.34
CA LEU A 371 -19.65 24.85 -12.41
C LEU A 371 -20.13 23.59 -13.12
N VAL A 372 -20.07 22.45 -12.45
CA VAL A 372 -20.61 21.16 -12.93
C VAL A 372 -21.40 20.46 -11.83
N GLY A 373 -22.37 19.62 -12.20
CA GLY A 373 -23.10 18.79 -11.25
C GLY A 373 -22.21 17.70 -10.65
N ARG A 374 -22.66 17.05 -9.57
CA ARG A 374 -21.90 15.95 -8.95
C ARG A 374 -21.70 14.76 -9.90
N ASP A 375 -22.72 14.45 -10.69
CA ASP A 375 -22.70 13.30 -11.61
C ASP A 375 -21.95 13.60 -12.93
N ASN A 376 -21.37 14.80 -13.04
CA ASN A 376 -20.59 15.23 -14.20
C ASN A 376 -19.08 15.01 -14.04
N LEU A 377 -18.63 14.42 -12.94
CA LEU A 377 -17.22 14.20 -12.68
C LEU A 377 -16.94 12.75 -12.30
N LYS A 378 -15.82 12.24 -12.79
CA LYS A 378 -15.25 10.96 -12.36
C LYS A 378 -13.82 11.19 -11.91
N ARG A 379 -13.41 10.65 -10.76
CA ARG A 379 -12.02 10.70 -10.29
C ARG A 379 -11.09 10.09 -11.36
N ARG A 380 -10.02 10.80 -11.71
CA ARG A 380 -8.99 10.39 -12.67
C ARG A 380 -7.66 11.02 -12.25
N ASP A 381 -7.02 10.39 -11.28
CA ASP A 381 -5.75 10.88 -10.74
C ASP A 381 -4.65 10.82 -11.80
N ARG A 382 -3.54 11.52 -11.54
CA ARG A 382 -2.36 11.46 -12.39
C ARG A 382 -1.66 10.12 -12.24
N THR A 383 -1.04 9.70 -13.34
CA THR A 383 -0.17 8.51 -13.41
C THR A 383 1.05 8.86 -14.27
N PRO A 384 2.13 8.05 -14.23
CA PRO A 384 3.25 8.22 -15.15
C PRO A 384 2.82 8.31 -16.63
N ASP A 385 1.77 7.59 -17.03
CA ASP A 385 1.25 7.55 -18.40
C ASP A 385 0.24 8.66 -18.73
N ASP A 386 -0.47 9.18 -17.72
CA ASP A 386 -1.46 10.25 -17.86
C ASP A 386 -1.24 11.36 -16.81
N PRO A 387 -0.10 12.09 -16.86
CA PRO A 387 0.23 13.12 -15.87
C PRO A 387 -0.49 14.46 -16.13
N GLY A 388 -1.05 14.66 -17.33
CA GLY A 388 -1.72 15.92 -17.73
C GLY A 388 -0.77 17.10 -18.02
N TYR A 389 0.49 16.98 -17.63
CA TYR A 389 1.61 17.84 -17.99
C TYR A 389 2.90 17.02 -17.85
N TYR A 390 4.03 17.50 -18.37
CA TYR A 390 5.30 16.79 -18.19
C TYR A 390 6.41 17.78 -17.81
N ILE A 391 7.25 17.45 -16.84
CA ILE A 391 8.48 18.20 -16.55
C ILE A 391 9.69 17.38 -17.03
N THR A 392 10.63 18.02 -17.71
CA THR A 392 11.99 17.48 -17.98
C THR A 392 13.01 18.27 -17.18
N PHE A 393 14.17 17.65 -16.90
CA PHE A 393 15.31 18.31 -16.28
C PHE A 393 16.48 18.31 -17.27
N GLU A 394 16.84 19.48 -17.77
CA GLU A 394 17.85 19.65 -18.82
C GLU A 394 18.68 20.89 -18.48
N ASP A 395 20.00 20.82 -18.66
CA ASP A 395 20.93 21.94 -18.43
C ASP A 395 20.83 22.56 -17.02
N GLY A 396 20.47 21.75 -16.02
CA GLY A 396 20.29 22.20 -14.63
C GLY A 396 18.94 22.84 -14.32
N GLU A 397 18.00 22.89 -15.27
CA GLU A 397 16.70 23.53 -15.11
C GLU A 397 15.53 22.58 -15.39
N CYS A 398 14.43 22.76 -14.63
CA CYS A 398 13.17 22.08 -14.88
C CYS A 398 12.38 22.80 -15.99
N LYS A 399 12.13 22.13 -17.11
CA LYS A 399 11.27 22.63 -18.19
C LYS A 399 9.89 21.99 -18.10
N ARG A 400 8.84 22.80 -17.97
CA ARG A 400 7.45 22.34 -17.94
C ARG A 400 6.85 22.34 -19.35
N HIS A 401 6.41 21.17 -19.79
CA HIS A 401 5.67 20.93 -21.02
C HIS A 401 4.17 20.89 -20.73
N THR A 402 3.43 21.75 -21.42
CA THR A 402 1.96 21.82 -21.39
C THR A 402 1.41 21.39 -22.74
N PHE A 403 0.17 20.89 -22.74
CA PHE A 403 -0.44 20.27 -23.92
C PHE A 403 -1.80 20.91 -24.20
N ALA A 404 -2.31 20.79 -25.43
CA ALA A 404 -3.67 21.25 -25.73
C ALA A 404 -4.71 20.21 -25.29
N SER A 405 -4.30 18.95 -25.11
CA SER A 405 -5.18 17.86 -24.66
C SER A 405 -4.45 16.76 -23.88
N ASN A 406 -5.23 15.92 -23.20
CA ASN A 406 -4.71 14.70 -22.56
C ASN A 406 -4.08 13.74 -23.56
N GLY A 407 -4.65 13.63 -24.76
CA GLY A 407 -4.14 12.73 -25.80
C GLY A 407 -2.74 13.12 -26.24
N GLU A 408 -2.49 14.42 -26.47
CA GLU A 408 -1.17 14.95 -26.80
C GLU A 408 -0.15 14.72 -25.68
N CYS A 409 -0.56 14.93 -24.42
CA CYS A 409 0.30 14.65 -23.26
C CYS A 409 0.71 13.18 -23.21
N GLN A 410 -0.25 12.26 -23.40
CA GLN A 410 -0.01 10.82 -23.39
C GLN A 410 0.85 10.37 -24.57
N GLU A 411 0.69 10.99 -25.74
CA GLU A 411 1.53 10.72 -26.92
C GLU A 411 2.98 11.15 -26.68
N PHE A 412 3.18 12.32 -26.08
CA PHE A 412 4.49 12.80 -25.67
C PHE A 412 5.16 11.86 -24.65
N VAL A 413 4.42 11.42 -23.62
CA VAL A 413 4.96 10.44 -22.65
C VAL A 413 5.32 9.12 -23.34
N ARG A 414 4.47 8.64 -24.25
CA ARG A 414 4.73 7.40 -25.00
C ARG A 414 5.97 7.50 -25.88
N SER A 415 6.22 8.65 -26.51
CA SER A 415 7.40 8.83 -27.35
C SER A 415 8.69 8.77 -26.54
N LEU A 416 8.70 9.32 -25.32
CA LEU A 416 9.85 9.26 -24.40
C LEU A 416 10.18 7.83 -23.91
N LYS A 417 9.19 6.95 -23.81
CA LYS A 417 9.40 5.54 -23.40
C LYS A 417 9.86 4.64 -24.55
N SER A 418 9.65 5.07 -25.80
CA SER A 418 9.94 4.30 -27.01
C SER A 418 11.31 4.58 -27.63
N GLY A 419 11.97 5.65 -27.21
CA GLY A 419 13.35 6.01 -27.59
C GLY A 419 14.31 5.66 -26.48
#